data_AF-A0A353Z9T7-F1
#
_entry.id   AF-A0A353Z9T7-F1
#
_cell.length_a   1.000
_cell.length_b   1.000
_cell.length_c   1.000
_cell.angle_alpha   90.00
_cell.angle_beta   90.00
_cell.angle_gamma   90.00
#
_symmetry.space_group_name_H-M   'P 1'
#
loop_
_entity.id
_entity.type
_entity.pdbx_description
1 polymer ?
#
loop_
_entity_poly.entity_id
_entity_poly.type
_entity_poly.pdbx_seq_one_letter_code
_entity_poly.pdbx_strand_id
1 'polypeptide(L)' 'RDAMTIDDLKNPALYFGTTNGQLWLGREGGEEWECVLDSLPGIHCVKVAVV' A
#
# COMPACT_ATOMS: atom_id res chain seq x y z
N ARG A 1 5.35 -10.85 8.30
CA ARG A 1 5.52 -10.69 6.83
C ARG A 1 4.21 -10.09 6.40
N ASP A 2 4.15 -8.77 6.32
CA ASP A 2 2.90 -8.01 6.38
C ASP A 2 2.98 -6.88 5.36
N ALA A 3 3.20 -7.25 4.10
CA ALA A 3 3.40 -6.29 3.01
C ALA A 3 2.09 -5.65 2.54
N MET A 4 1.02 -5.72 3.34
CA MET A 4 -0.27 -5.11 3.05
C MET A 4 -0.86 -4.52 4.33
N THR A 5 -1.48 -3.35 4.22
CA THR A 5 -2.17 -2.67 5.31
C THR A 5 -3.32 -1.82 4.77
N ILE A 6 -4.17 -1.33 5.66
CA ILE A 6 -5.31 -0.46 5.38
C ILE A 6 -5.27 0.71 6.37
N ASP A 7 -5.70 1.89 5.96
CA ASP A 7 -5.91 3.01 6.89
C ASP A 7 -7.31 2.98 7.53
N ASP A 8 -7.50 3.82 8.55
CA ASP A 8 -8.76 3.96 9.29
C ASP A 8 -9.53 5.24 8.89
N LEU A 9 -9.36 5.75 7.67
CA LEU A 9 -10.08 6.93 7.18
C LEU A 9 -11.52 6.57 6.78
N LYS A 10 -12.36 7.60 6.58
CA LYS A 10 -13.77 7.42 6.17
C LYS A 10 -13.91 6.60 4.88
N ASN A 11 -13.01 6.82 3.93
CA ASN A 11 -12.86 6.03 2.71
C ASN A 11 -11.49 5.36 2.77
N PRO A 12 -11.41 4.12 3.29
CA PRO A 12 -10.13 3.53 3.60
C PRO A 12 -9.36 3.16 2.33
N ALA A 13 -8.06 3.45 2.32
CA ALA A 13 -7.17 3.04 1.25
C ALA A 13 -6.42 1.75 1.62
N LEU A 14 -6.22 0.90 0.62
CA LEU A 14 -5.41 -0.32 0.74
C LEU A 14 -3.99 -0.02 0.27
N TYR A 15 -3.00 -0.51 0.98
CA TYR A 15 -1.61 -0.34 0.62
C TYR A 15 -0.97 -1.71 0.56
N PHE A 16 -0.22 -2.02 -0.51
CA PHE A 16 0.64 -3.18 -0.51
C PHE A 16 1.96 -2.94 -1.22
N GLY A 17 2.98 -3.62 -0.72
CA GLY A 17 4.32 -3.64 -1.29
C GLY A 17 4.62 -4.99 -1.93
N THR A 18 5.34 -4.96 -3.03
CA THR A 18 5.77 -6.16 -3.76
C THR A 18 7.25 -6.45 -3.53
N THR A 19 7.66 -7.69 -3.77
CA THR A 19 9.08 -8.09 -3.67
C THR A 19 9.94 -7.52 -4.80
N ASN A 20 9.34 -7.01 -5.89
CA ASN A 20 10.04 -6.30 -6.96
C ASN A 20 10.16 -4.78 -6.69
N GLY A 21 9.80 -4.30 -5.49
CA GLY A 21 10.08 -2.92 -5.09
C GLY A 21 9.02 -1.89 -5.45
N GLN A 22 7.78 -2.31 -5.68
CA GLN A 22 6.67 -1.41 -6.01
C GLN A 22 5.74 -1.26 -4.81
N LEU A 23 5.32 -0.02 -4.54
CA LEU A 23 4.27 0.31 -3.58
C LEU A 23 3.01 0.69 -4.34
N TRP A 24 1.93 -0.01 -4.05
CA TRP A 24 0.62 0.19 -4.65
C TRP A 24 -0.38 0.73 -3.64
N LEU A 25 -1.23 1.64 -4.11
CA LEU A 25 -2.35 2.24 -3.41
C LEU A 25 -3.65 1.81 -4.09
N GLY A 26 -4.53 1.16 -3.33
CA GLY A 26 -5.90 0.86 -3.70
C GLY A 26 -6.83 1.92 -3.16
N ARG A 27 -7.57 2.60 -4.04
CA ARG A 27 -8.62 3.57 -3.69
C ARG A 27 -9.99 2.89 -3.73
N GLU A 28 -10.97 3.52 -3.08
CA GLU A 28 -12.37 3.05 -3.06
C GLU A 28 -12.47 1.55 -2.68
N GLY A 29 -11.78 1.14 -1.63
CA GLY A 29 -11.77 -0.27 -1.18
C GLY A 29 -11.02 -1.23 -2.11
N GLY A 30 -10.21 -0.74 -3.04
CA GLY A 30 -9.42 -1.54 -3.98
C GLY A 30 -10.08 -1.72 -5.35
N GLU A 31 -11.04 -0.88 -5.72
CA GLU A 31 -11.60 -0.85 -7.08
C GLU A 31 -10.60 -0.26 -8.08
N GLU A 32 -9.81 0.73 -7.65
CA GLU A 32 -8.78 1.38 -8.47
C GLU A 32 -7.42 1.25 -7.81
N TRP A 33 -6.39 1.01 -8.62
CA TRP A 33 -5.01 0.81 -8.14
C TRP A 33 -4.03 1.74 -8.84
N GLU A 34 -3.15 2.33 -8.04
CA GLU A 34 -2.11 3.25 -8.47
C GLU A 34 -0.75 2.80 -7.93
N CYS A 35 0.27 2.76 -8.79
CA CYS A 35 1.65 2.53 -8.35
C CYS A 35 2.23 3.88 -7.89
N VAL A 36 2.40 4.05 -6.57
CA VAL A 36 2.79 5.32 -5.96
C VAL A 36 4.30 5.48 -5.90
N LEU A 37 5.02 4.38 -5.68
CA LEU A 37 6.47 4.34 -5.70
C LEU A 37 6.94 3.08 -6.43
N ASP A 38 8.04 3.20 -7.16
CA ASP A 38 8.73 2.09 -7.77
C ASP A 38 10.21 2.07 -7.35
N SER A 39 10.92 1.03 -7.77
CA SER A 39 12.38 0.94 -7.64
C SER A 39 12.91 0.91 -6.20
N LEU A 40 12.08 0.49 -5.24
CA LEU A 40 12.52 0.20 -3.87
C LEU A 40 13.19 -1.19 -3.81
N PRO A 41 13.96 -1.48 -2.75
CA PRO A 41 14.26 -2.87 -2.39
C PRO A 41 12.98 -3.67 -2.13
N GLY A 42 13.07 -5.00 -2.14
CA GLY A 42 11.92 -5.87 -1.91
C GLY A 42 11.16 -5.51 -0.63
N ILE A 43 9.87 -5.18 -0.79
CA ILE A 43 9.04 -4.71 0.32
C ILE A 43 8.45 -5.92 1.05
N HIS A 44 8.73 -6.02 2.36
CA HIS A 44 8.31 -7.15 3.19
C HIS A 44 7.32 -6.78 4.30
N CYS A 45 7.18 -5.48 4.58
CA CYS A 45 6.25 -4.93 5.54
C CYS A 45 5.81 -3.54 5.10
N VAL A 46 4.51 -3.28 5.18
CA VAL A 46 3.91 -1.96 4.97
C VAL A 46 3.10 -1.62 6.22
N LYS A 47 3.26 -0.39 6.72
CA LYS A 47 2.47 0.14 7.82
C LYS A 47 2.01 1.55 7.44
N VAL A 48 0.79 1.89 7.85
CA VAL A 48 0.24 3.22 7.69
C VAL A 48 0.09 3.89 9.05
N ALA A 49 0.27 5.21 9.07
CA ALA A 49 0.05 6.04 10.23
C ALA A 49 -0.59 7.35 9.76
N VAL A 50 -1.63 7.80 10.47
CA VAL A 50 -2.26 9.10 10.28
C VAL A 50 -1.71 10.03 11.36
N VAL A 51 -1.24 11.22 10.97
CA VAL A 51 -0.66 12.24 11.85
C VAL A 51 -1.63 13.40 12.01
#